data_AF-A0A6N8SIP1-F1
#
_entry.id   AF-A0A6N8SIP1-F1
#
_cell.length_a   1.000
_cell.length_b   1.000
_cell.length_c   1.000
_cell.angle_alpha   90.00
_cell.angle_beta   90.00
_cell.angle_gamma   90.00
#
_symmetry.space_group_name_H-M   'P 1'
#
loop_
_entity.id
_entity.type
_entity.pdbx_description
1 polymer ?
#
loop_
_entity_poly.entity_id
_entity_poly.type
_entity_poly.pdbx_seq_one_letter_code
_entity_poly.pdbx_strand_id
1 'polypeptide(L)'
;MYVAVKGGEAAISNAHRLLADRRRGDRSLPAIGIEQIVAQLGLAVDRVMAEASLYDRALAALAIRQSRGDMIEAIFILRAYRTTLPRFGYSLPVETGAMLIERRVSATYKDLPGGQLLGPTFDYTHRLLDPSLLGDEAIDAGLEREEGGEPIMRVSDILAGEGLVEDDGSLPDGHVAGDITREPLEFPMARDLRLQALARGDEGFLLALGYSTQRGYARTHPFVGEVRIGEVEVELDMPELGFAVSLGRIQVTECQMIAQFKGSAKNPPQFTRGYGLVFGQSERKAMAMSLVDRALRAEEFGEDIVAPAQDEEFVISHSDNVQATGFVEHLKLPHYVDFQAELDLVRRMRREYEAAQNVGTELPEAAE
;
A
#
# COMPACT_ATOMS: atom_id res chain seq x y z
N MET A 1 -30.73 33.71 -29.54
CA MET A 1 -31.16 32.31 -29.37
C MET A 1 -29.92 31.46 -29.26
N TYR A 2 -29.69 30.81 -28.11
CA TYR A 2 -28.59 29.86 -27.95
C TYR A 2 -29.09 28.47 -28.35
N VAL A 3 -28.35 27.77 -29.20
CA VAL A 3 -28.64 26.38 -29.60
C VAL A 3 -27.57 25.49 -28.99
N ALA A 4 -27.97 24.48 -28.24
CA ALA A 4 -27.04 23.50 -27.69
C ALA A 4 -26.46 22.66 -28.85
N VAL A 5 -25.14 22.67 -28.99
CA VAL A 5 -24.41 21.82 -29.94
C VAL A 5 -23.66 20.74 -29.20
N LYS A 6 -23.54 19.55 -29.80
CA LYS A 6 -22.74 18.45 -29.23
C LYS A 6 -21.24 18.78 -29.39
N GLY A 7 -20.50 18.85 -28.28
CA GLY A 7 -19.05 19.13 -28.29
C GLY A 7 -18.20 18.25 -27.37
N GLY A 8 -18.82 17.55 -26.39
CA GLY A 8 -18.09 16.79 -25.37
C GLY A 8 -17.24 15.65 -25.93
N GLU A 9 -17.81 14.81 -26.80
CA GLU A 9 -17.11 13.65 -27.36
C GLU A 9 -15.87 14.04 -28.19
N ALA A 10 -16.00 15.04 -29.05
CA ALA A 10 -14.89 15.55 -29.85
C ALA A 10 -13.79 16.16 -28.97
N ALA A 11 -14.17 16.89 -27.91
CA ALA A 11 -13.21 17.44 -26.95
C ALA A 11 -12.45 16.34 -26.19
N ILE A 12 -13.16 15.30 -25.71
CA ILE A 12 -12.55 14.15 -25.02
C ILE A 12 -11.59 13.40 -25.94
N SER A 13 -12.01 13.11 -27.18
CA SER A 13 -11.17 12.42 -28.16
C SER A 13 -9.87 13.19 -28.46
N ASN A 14 -9.96 14.51 -28.63
CA ASN A 14 -8.80 15.36 -28.83
C ASN A 14 -7.89 15.42 -27.59
N ALA A 15 -8.47 15.46 -26.38
CA ALA A 15 -7.71 15.41 -25.14
C ALA A 15 -6.93 14.09 -25.02
N HIS A 16 -7.54 12.94 -25.35
CA HIS A 16 -6.86 11.64 -25.36
C HIS A 16 -5.73 11.58 -26.38
N ARG A 17 -5.91 12.14 -27.58
CA ARG A 17 -4.85 12.24 -28.59
C ARG A 17 -3.68 13.09 -28.11
N LEU A 18 -3.97 14.23 -27.46
CA LEU A 18 -2.94 15.10 -26.89
C LEU A 18 -2.19 14.40 -25.75
N LEU A 19 -2.89 13.64 -24.91
CA LEU A 19 -2.27 12.84 -23.86
C LEU A 19 -1.35 11.76 -24.45
N ALA A 20 -1.78 11.06 -25.50
CA ALA A 20 -0.97 10.05 -26.18
C ALA A 20 0.28 10.65 -26.84
N ASP A 21 0.16 11.83 -27.46
CA ASP A 21 1.31 12.56 -28.02
C ASP A 21 2.31 12.96 -26.92
N ARG A 22 1.81 13.52 -25.81
CA ARG A 22 2.66 13.85 -24.64
C ARG A 22 3.26 12.64 -23.94
N ARG A 23 2.60 11.48 -23.98
CA ARG A 23 3.18 10.20 -23.51
C ARG A 23 4.33 9.77 -24.41
N ARG A 24 4.21 9.93 -25.73
CA ARG A 24 5.29 9.58 -26.67
C ARG A 24 6.51 10.47 -26.48
N GLY A 25 6.33 11.76 -26.20
CA GLY A 25 7.44 12.71 -26.04
C GLY A 25 8.19 12.98 -27.34
N ASP A 26 9.46 13.39 -27.24
CA ASP A 26 10.31 13.63 -28.41
C ASP A 26 10.53 12.33 -29.21
N ARG A 27 10.23 12.39 -30.50
CA ARG A 27 10.33 11.25 -31.43
C ARG A 27 11.76 10.95 -31.87
N SER A 28 12.70 11.86 -31.60
CA SER A 28 14.13 11.61 -31.79
C SER A 28 14.68 10.57 -30.78
N LEU A 29 14.03 10.45 -29.62
CA LEU A 29 14.40 9.50 -28.58
C LEU A 29 13.75 8.12 -28.82
N PRO A 30 14.44 7.03 -28.46
CA PRO A 30 13.83 5.70 -28.39
C PRO A 30 12.59 5.69 -27.50
N ALA A 31 11.59 4.89 -27.88
CA ALA A 31 10.45 4.70 -26.99
C ALA A 31 10.85 3.81 -25.81
N ILE A 32 10.40 4.14 -24.60
CA ILE A 32 10.60 3.29 -23.42
C ILE A 32 9.90 1.95 -23.65
N GLY A 33 10.68 0.86 -23.56
CA GLY A 33 10.23 -0.52 -23.65
C GLY A 33 9.68 -1.05 -22.32
N ILE A 34 8.89 -2.12 -22.38
CA ILE A 34 8.32 -2.74 -21.18
C ILE A 34 9.42 -3.45 -20.39
N GLU A 35 10.31 -4.14 -21.08
CA GLU A 35 11.46 -4.86 -20.52
C GLU A 35 12.39 -3.89 -19.78
N GLN A 36 12.58 -2.67 -20.31
CA GLN A 36 13.37 -1.63 -19.65
C GLN A 36 12.75 -1.20 -18.31
N ILE A 37 11.43 -0.97 -18.28
CA ILE A 37 10.74 -0.59 -17.04
C ILE A 37 10.81 -1.74 -16.02
N VAL A 38 10.57 -2.99 -16.45
CA VAL A 38 10.64 -4.17 -15.58
C VAL A 38 12.03 -4.35 -14.96
N ALA A 39 13.08 -4.18 -15.76
CA ALA A 39 14.46 -4.44 -15.34
C ALA A 39 15.10 -3.26 -14.57
N GLN A 40 14.80 -2.02 -14.95
CA GLN A 40 15.54 -0.84 -14.47
C GLN A 40 14.72 0.03 -13.51
N LEU A 41 13.39 -0.07 -13.54
CA LEU A 41 12.47 0.63 -12.65
C LEU A 41 11.69 -0.35 -11.76
N GLY A 42 12.34 -1.46 -11.37
CA GLY A 42 11.73 -2.57 -10.65
C GLY A 42 10.94 -2.15 -9.40
N LEU A 43 11.47 -1.26 -8.57
CA LEU A 43 10.77 -0.79 -7.36
C LEU A 43 9.44 -0.07 -7.66
N ALA A 44 9.34 0.62 -8.81
CA ALA A 44 8.09 1.23 -9.24
C ALA A 44 7.07 0.18 -9.69
N VAL A 45 7.55 -0.85 -10.41
CA VAL A 45 6.74 -2.01 -10.81
C VAL A 45 6.21 -2.74 -9.57
N ASP A 46 7.05 -2.97 -8.57
CA ASP A 46 6.71 -3.65 -7.32
C ASP A 46 5.62 -2.89 -6.55
N ARG A 47 5.76 -1.58 -6.43
CA ARG A 47 4.71 -0.73 -5.81
C ARG A 47 3.39 -0.86 -6.56
N VAL A 48 3.41 -0.77 -7.89
CA VAL A 48 2.19 -0.89 -8.71
C VAL A 48 1.55 -2.26 -8.54
N MET A 49 2.32 -3.35 -8.56
CA MET A 49 1.78 -4.70 -8.34
C MET A 49 1.14 -4.84 -6.95
N ALA A 50 1.85 -4.40 -5.90
CA ALA A 50 1.39 -4.50 -4.52
C ALA A 50 0.08 -3.73 -4.30
N GLU A 51 0.08 -2.45 -4.65
CA GLU A 51 -1.09 -1.59 -4.46
C GLU A 51 -2.20 -1.90 -5.46
N ALA A 52 -1.95 -2.49 -6.63
CA ALA A 52 -3.02 -2.94 -7.54
C ALA A 52 -3.58 -4.35 -7.18
N SER A 53 -2.92 -5.10 -6.30
CA SER A 53 -3.26 -6.49 -5.97
C SER A 53 -3.24 -7.43 -7.18
N LEU A 54 -2.26 -7.26 -8.07
CA LEU A 54 -2.05 -8.15 -9.20
C LEU A 54 -0.56 -8.34 -9.44
N TYR A 55 -0.08 -9.57 -9.25
CA TYR A 55 1.31 -9.93 -9.51
C TYR A 55 1.50 -10.26 -10.99
N ASP A 56 1.90 -9.24 -11.76
CA ASP A 56 2.39 -9.39 -13.13
C ASP A 56 3.28 -8.18 -13.46
N ARG A 57 4.59 -8.42 -13.58
CA ARG A 57 5.58 -7.36 -13.77
C ARG A 57 5.40 -6.65 -15.12
N ALA A 58 5.02 -7.38 -16.16
CA ALA A 58 4.85 -6.81 -17.50
C ALA A 58 3.59 -5.95 -17.59
N LEU A 59 2.49 -6.37 -16.96
CA LEU A 59 1.26 -5.58 -16.90
C LEU A 59 1.42 -4.34 -16.02
N ALA A 60 2.13 -4.45 -14.89
CA ALA A 60 2.46 -3.28 -14.06
C ALA A 60 3.35 -2.29 -14.82
N ALA A 61 4.38 -2.76 -15.53
CA ALA A 61 5.20 -1.91 -16.39
C ALA A 61 4.41 -1.27 -17.54
N LEU A 62 3.45 -1.99 -18.13
CA LEU A 62 2.54 -1.45 -19.13
C LEU A 62 1.67 -0.33 -18.55
N ALA A 63 1.12 -0.52 -17.34
CA ALA A 63 0.33 0.49 -16.65
C ALA A 63 1.16 1.75 -16.35
N ILE A 64 2.40 1.61 -15.87
CA ILE A 64 3.36 2.70 -15.66
C ILE A 64 3.62 3.47 -16.95
N ARG A 65 3.89 2.75 -18.05
CA ARG A 65 4.09 3.37 -19.36
C ARG A 65 2.85 4.13 -19.82
N GLN A 66 1.68 3.52 -19.66
CA GLN A 66 0.39 4.08 -20.07
C GLN A 66 0.05 5.37 -19.29
N SER A 67 0.34 5.39 -17.99
CA SER A 67 0.12 6.52 -17.09
C SER A 67 1.21 7.60 -17.14
N ARG A 68 2.24 7.42 -17.99
CA ARG A 68 3.39 8.34 -18.09
C ARG A 68 4.20 8.43 -16.79
N GLY A 69 4.24 7.35 -16.02
CA GLY A 69 4.93 7.31 -14.74
C GLY A 69 4.13 7.83 -13.55
N ASP A 70 2.85 8.18 -13.72
CA ASP A 70 1.97 8.42 -12.59
C ASP A 70 1.63 7.07 -11.92
N MET A 71 2.10 6.89 -10.68
CA MET A 71 1.95 5.64 -9.95
C MET A 71 0.51 5.36 -9.55
N ILE A 72 -0.24 6.38 -9.12
CA ILE A 72 -1.63 6.20 -8.66
C ILE A 72 -2.51 5.83 -9.86
N GLU A 73 -2.32 6.49 -11.00
CA GLU A 73 -3.02 6.14 -12.24
C GLU A 73 -2.60 4.75 -12.75
N ALA A 74 -1.31 4.38 -12.65
CA ALA A 74 -0.86 3.02 -13.01
C ALA A 74 -1.51 1.94 -12.14
N ILE A 75 -1.57 2.17 -10.83
CA ILE A 75 -2.26 1.29 -9.87
C ILE A 75 -3.73 1.17 -10.24
N PHE A 76 -4.40 2.28 -10.54
CA PHE A 76 -5.81 2.27 -10.91
C PHE A 76 -6.05 1.51 -12.22
N ILE A 77 -5.25 1.74 -13.26
CA ILE A 77 -5.32 1.01 -14.54
C ILE A 77 -5.18 -0.50 -14.30
N LEU A 78 -4.18 -0.92 -13.54
CA LEU A 78 -3.93 -2.35 -13.29
C LEU A 78 -5.03 -2.98 -12.42
N ARG A 79 -5.51 -2.24 -11.42
CA ARG A 79 -6.64 -2.65 -10.56
C ARG A 79 -7.94 -2.78 -11.36
N ALA A 80 -8.18 -1.86 -12.30
CA ALA A 80 -9.33 -1.93 -13.19
C ALA A 80 -9.20 -3.14 -14.13
N TYR A 81 -8.03 -3.39 -14.70
CA TYR A 81 -7.77 -4.57 -15.53
C TYR A 81 -8.04 -5.87 -14.78
N ARG A 82 -7.64 -5.98 -13.51
CA ARG A 82 -7.92 -7.15 -12.64
C ARG A 82 -9.41 -7.50 -12.59
N THR A 83 -10.32 -6.53 -12.67
CA THR A 83 -11.78 -6.80 -12.64
C THR A 83 -12.29 -7.48 -13.92
N THR A 84 -11.51 -7.43 -15.00
CA THR A 84 -11.83 -8.09 -16.27
C THR A 84 -11.37 -9.55 -16.34
N LEU A 85 -10.55 -9.98 -15.38
CA LEU A 85 -9.95 -11.31 -15.36
C LEU A 85 -10.85 -12.33 -14.64
N PRO A 86 -10.97 -13.56 -15.15
CA PRO A 86 -11.65 -14.63 -14.43
C PRO A 86 -10.83 -15.03 -13.20
N ARG A 87 -11.52 -15.39 -12.11
CA ARG A 87 -10.90 -16.01 -10.95
C ARG A 87 -11.01 -17.52 -11.08
N PHE A 88 -9.87 -18.21 -11.24
CA PHE A 88 -9.84 -19.67 -11.36
C PHE A 88 -9.89 -20.40 -10.02
N GLY A 89 -9.46 -19.78 -8.93
CA GLY A 89 -9.43 -20.39 -7.61
C GLY A 89 -8.62 -19.57 -6.60
N TYR A 90 -8.26 -20.21 -5.50
CA TYR A 90 -7.38 -19.69 -4.47
C TYR A 90 -6.16 -20.59 -4.37
N SER A 91 -4.96 -20.01 -4.25
CA SER A 91 -3.78 -20.80 -3.95
C SER A 91 -3.89 -21.40 -2.55
N LEU A 92 -3.06 -22.41 -2.27
CA LEU A 92 -2.69 -22.72 -0.90
C LEU A 92 -2.03 -21.49 -0.24
N PRO A 93 -2.05 -21.38 1.10
CA PRO A 93 -1.27 -20.37 1.81
C PRO A 93 0.21 -20.44 1.40
N VAL A 94 0.82 -19.29 1.13
CA VAL A 94 2.23 -19.23 0.75
C VAL A 94 3.12 -19.53 1.97
N GLU A 95 4.15 -20.35 1.76
CA GLU A 95 5.07 -20.73 2.85
C GLU A 95 6.35 -19.87 2.86
N THR A 96 6.30 -18.75 3.59
CA THR A 96 7.44 -17.81 3.72
C THR A 96 8.62 -18.39 4.52
N GLY A 97 8.40 -19.49 5.25
CA GLY A 97 9.45 -20.26 5.89
C GLY A 97 10.38 -20.98 4.89
N ALA A 98 9.87 -21.28 3.69
CA ALA A 98 10.61 -21.94 2.61
C ALA A 98 11.08 -20.96 1.52
N MET A 99 11.07 -19.66 1.81
CA MET A 99 11.45 -18.61 0.87
C MET A 99 12.89 -18.80 0.36
N LEU A 100 13.09 -18.60 -0.94
CA LEU A 100 14.41 -18.45 -1.53
C LEU A 100 14.87 -17.01 -1.33
N ILE A 101 15.64 -16.80 -0.27
CA ILE A 101 15.94 -15.48 0.28
C ILE A 101 17.04 -14.78 -0.53
N GLU A 102 16.73 -13.58 -1.02
CA GLU A 102 17.68 -12.64 -1.62
C GLU A 102 18.21 -11.62 -0.61
N ARG A 103 17.39 -11.29 0.39
CA ARG A 103 17.72 -10.36 1.46
C ARG A 103 17.04 -10.78 2.76
N ARG A 104 17.76 -10.72 3.88
CA ARG A 104 17.28 -11.01 5.22
C ARG A 104 18.03 -10.20 6.25
N VAL A 105 17.30 -9.39 7.01
CA VAL A 105 17.87 -8.60 8.10
C VAL A 105 17.02 -8.67 9.37
N SER A 106 17.67 -8.59 10.52
CA SER A 106 17.04 -8.46 11.84
C SER A 106 17.74 -7.41 12.68
N ALA A 107 16.98 -6.60 13.41
CA ALA A 107 17.50 -5.63 14.35
C ALA A 107 17.51 -6.14 15.81
N THR A 108 17.03 -7.37 16.05
CA THR A 108 16.87 -7.92 17.42
C THR A 108 17.99 -8.88 17.82
N TYR A 109 18.72 -9.41 16.85
CA TYR A 109 19.90 -10.24 17.06
C TYR A 109 21.07 -9.71 16.25
N LYS A 110 22.27 -9.78 16.83
CA LYS A 110 23.51 -9.44 16.11
C LYS A 110 23.78 -10.48 15.01
N ASP A 111 23.74 -11.75 15.39
CA ASP A 111 23.96 -12.91 14.53
C ASP A 111 22.75 -13.84 14.63
N LEU A 112 22.36 -14.45 13.51
CA LEU A 112 21.21 -15.35 13.40
C LEU A 112 21.65 -16.66 12.73
N PRO A 113 20.96 -17.79 12.98
CA PRO A 113 21.03 -18.94 12.10
C PRO A 113 20.73 -18.50 10.65
N GLY A 114 21.59 -18.87 9.70
CA GLY A 114 21.55 -18.38 8.31
C GLY A 114 22.14 -16.97 8.08
N GLY A 115 22.53 -16.26 9.13
CA GLY A 115 23.22 -14.96 9.06
C GLY A 115 22.37 -13.76 8.63
N GLN A 116 22.99 -12.58 8.67
CA GLN A 116 22.42 -11.34 8.12
C GLN A 116 22.81 -11.25 6.64
N LEU A 117 21.83 -11.19 5.74
CA LEU A 117 22.03 -11.08 4.29
C LEU A 117 21.49 -9.73 3.81
N LEU A 118 22.39 -8.78 3.54
CA LEU A 118 21.96 -7.43 3.13
C LEU A 118 21.28 -7.40 1.76
N GLY A 119 21.66 -8.29 0.83
CA GLY A 119 21.11 -8.30 -0.53
C GLY A 119 21.25 -6.95 -1.28
N PRO A 120 20.53 -6.77 -2.40
CA PRO A 120 20.48 -5.50 -3.12
C PRO A 120 19.69 -4.45 -2.32
N THR A 121 20.36 -3.40 -1.84
CA THR A 121 19.71 -2.39 -0.97
C THR A 121 20.28 -0.99 -1.16
N PHE A 122 19.44 0.01 -0.92
CA PHE A 122 19.85 1.41 -0.77
C PHE A 122 20.31 1.73 0.66
N ASP A 123 20.18 0.80 1.60
CA ASP A 123 20.72 0.96 2.94
C ASP A 123 22.23 1.21 2.86
N TYR A 124 22.73 2.09 3.73
CA TYR A 124 24.15 2.48 3.80
C TYR A 124 24.72 3.25 2.60
N THR A 125 23.94 3.48 1.53
CA THR A 125 24.36 4.35 0.43
C THR A 125 24.46 5.82 0.85
N HIS A 126 25.31 6.62 0.18
CA HIS A 126 25.27 8.07 0.33
C HIS A 126 24.20 8.65 -0.61
N ARG A 127 23.32 9.51 -0.09
CA ARG A 127 22.18 10.07 -0.82
C ARG A 127 22.63 11.27 -1.66
N LEU A 128 23.53 11.02 -2.60
CA LEU A 128 24.08 12.00 -3.53
C LEU A 128 23.63 11.63 -4.95
N LEU A 129 23.30 12.63 -5.77
CA LEU A 129 23.09 12.39 -7.20
C LEU A 129 24.39 11.86 -7.80
N ASP A 130 24.28 10.80 -8.58
CA ASP A 130 25.41 10.17 -9.26
C ASP A 130 25.46 10.63 -10.72
N PRO A 131 26.40 11.51 -11.11
CA PRO A 131 26.50 12.00 -12.49
C PRO A 131 26.94 10.92 -13.49
N SER A 132 27.51 9.80 -13.04
CA SER A 132 27.92 8.71 -13.94
C SER A 132 26.73 8.09 -14.68
N LEU A 133 25.55 8.08 -14.05
CA LEU A 133 24.30 7.57 -14.61
C LEU A 133 23.72 8.45 -15.74
N LEU A 134 24.35 9.57 -16.09
CA LEU A 134 24.05 10.30 -17.33
C LEU A 134 24.56 9.57 -18.58
N GLY A 135 25.55 8.68 -18.40
CA GLY A 135 26.06 7.77 -19.42
C GLY A 135 25.61 6.33 -19.17
N ASP A 136 26.09 5.43 -20.02
CA ASP A 136 25.88 3.98 -19.91
C ASP A 136 27.23 3.30 -19.66
N GLU A 137 27.80 3.57 -18.48
CA GLU A 137 29.07 2.96 -18.06
C GLU A 137 28.88 1.48 -17.74
N ALA A 138 29.81 0.64 -18.16
CA ALA A 138 29.75 -0.78 -17.87
C ALA A 138 29.93 -1.03 -16.35
N ILE A 139 29.00 -1.77 -15.76
CA ILE A 139 29.03 -2.18 -14.35
C ILE A 139 29.37 -3.66 -14.26
N ASP A 140 30.32 -4.00 -13.39
CA ASP A 140 30.68 -5.39 -13.13
C ASP A 140 29.50 -6.15 -12.49
N ALA A 141 29.38 -7.43 -12.84
CA ALA A 141 28.40 -8.29 -12.19
C ALA A 141 28.69 -8.42 -10.68
N GLY A 142 27.63 -8.54 -9.89
CA GLY A 142 27.75 -8.80 -8.46
C GLY A 142 28.50 -10.11 -8.19
N LEU A 143 29.29 -10.13 -7.12
CA LEU A 143 29.97 -11.35 -6.69
C LEU A 143 28.94 -12.35 -6.12
N GLU A 144 29.03 -13.59 -6.59
CA GLU A 144 28.22 -14.69 -6.08
C GLU A 144 28.94 -15.42 -4.95
N ARG A 145 28.15 -15.96 -4.01
CA ARG A 145 28.63 -16.81 -2.93
C ARG A 145 27.91 -18.15 -3.02
N GLU A 146 28.62 -19.25 -2.80
CA GLU A 146 28.00 -20.57 -2.67
C GLU A 146 27.01 -20.59 -1.49
N GLU A 147 25.81 -21.12 -1.74
CA GLU A 147 24.78 -21.27 -0.72
C GLU A 147 25.29 -22.15 0.44
N GLY A 148 25.22 -21.62 1.66
CA GLY A 148 25.39 -22.42 2.85
C GLY A 148 24.12 -23.22 3.08
N GLY A 149 24.18 -24.54 3.04
CA GLY A 149 23.02 -25.43 3.24
C GLY A 149 22.44 -25.45 4.66
N GLU A 150 22.69 -24.41 5.46
CA GLU A 150 22.11 -24.26 6.80
C GLU A 150 20.65 -23.80 6.70
N PRO A 151 19.71 -24.42 7.41
CA PRO A 151 18.32 -23.96 7.45
C PRO A 151 18.23 -22.52 7.96
N ILE A 152 17.53 -21.66 7.22
CA ILE A 152 17.28 -20.28 7.62
C ILE A 152 16.02 -20.22 8.49
N MET A 153 16.20 -20.23 9.80
CA MET A 153 15.09 -20.14 10.76
C MET A 153 14.53 -18.72 10.86
N ARG A 154 13.21 -18.58 11.00
CA ARG A 154 12.58 -17.27 11.21
C ARG A 154 12.85 -16.76 12.63
N VAL A 155 13.04 -15.46 12.78
CA VAL A 155 13.28 -14.86 14.11
C VAL A 155 12.08 -15.06 15.03
N SER A 156 10.87 -15.02 14.48
CA SER A 156 9.64 -15.34 15.20
C SER A 156 9.60 -16.79 15.68
N ASP A 157 10.06 -17.77 14.89
CA ASP A 157 10.12 -19.18 15.32
C ASP A 157 11.10 -19.37 16.49
N ILE A 158 12.24 -18.67 16.48
CA ILE A 158 13.22 -18.69 17.59
C ILE A 158 12.55 -18.19 18.87
N LEU A 159 11.89 -17.03 18.80
CA LEU A 159 11.22 -16.43 19.96
C LEU A 159 10.01 -17.25 20.42
N ALA A 160 9.27 -17.85 19.50
CA ALA A 160 8.13 -18.70 19.80
C ALA A 160 8.56 -20.00 20.50
N GLY A 161 9.70 -20.57 20.11
CA GLY A 161 10.30 -21.73 20.80
C GLY A 161 10.63 -21.49 22.28
N GLU A 162 10.88 -20.23 22.65
CA GLU A 162 11.08 -19.80 24.04
C GLU A 162 9.80 -19.25 24.70
N GLY A 163 8.69 -19.19 23.97
CA GLY A 163 7.45 -18.60 24.43
C GLY A 163 7.57 -17.10 24.73
N LEU A 164 8.44 -16.37 24.02
CA LEU A 164 8.71 -14.95 24.23
C LEU A 164 7.87 -14.01 23.35
N VAL A 165 7.25 -14.52 22.30
CA VAL A 165 6.37 -13.76 21.39
C VAL A 165 5.01 -14.45 21.33
N GLU A 166 3.96 -13.67 21.10
CA GLU A 166 2.64 -14.23 20.82
C GLU A 166 2.64 -15.11 19.55
N ASP A 167 1.78 -16.13 19.55
CA ASP A 167 1.58 -17.06 18.45
C ASP A 167 1.12 -16.36 17.15
N ASP A 168 1.21 -17.06 16.02
CA ASP A 168 0.66 -16.64 14.72
C ASP A 168 -0.86 -16.45 14.74
N GLY A 169 -1.51 -16.96 15.78
CA GLY A 169 -2.95 -16.99 15.95
C GLY A 169 -3.49 -18.30 15.40
N SER A 170 -4.48 -18.86 16.08
CA SER A 170 -5.19 -20.05 15.62
C SER A 170 -6.54 -19.65 15.02
N LEU A 171 -6.70 -19.85 13.72
CA LEU A 171 -8.02 -19.82 13.09
C LEU A 171 -8.66 -21.21 13.21
N PRO A 172 -10.00 -21.31 13.34
CA PRO A 172 -10.67 -22.61 13.36
C PRO A 172 -10.35 -23.45 12.13
N ASP A 173 -10.32 -24.77 12.29
CA ASP A 173 -10.16 -25.69 11.16
C ASP A 173 -11.21 -25.41 10.07
N GLY A 174 -10.75 -25.27 8.83
CA GLY A 174 -11.62 -24.94 7.69
C GLY A 174 -12.06 -23.47 7.63
N HIS A 175 -11.47 -22.58 8.44
CA HIS A 175 -11.68 -21.15 8.28
C HIS A 175 -11.27 -20.68 6.88
N VAL A 176 -12.18 -19.94 6.25
CA VAL A 176 -11.94 -19.30 4.95
C VAL A 176 -11.69 -17.82 5.21
N ALA A 177 -10.53 -17.34 4.78
CA ALA A 177 -10.19 -15.92 4.89
C ALA A 177 -11.23 -15.05 4.19
N GLY A 178 -11.61 -13.95 4.82
CA GLY A 178 -12.52 -12.97 4.23
C GLY A 178 -11.95 -12.32 2.96
N ASP A 179 -12.82 -11.73 2.14
CA ASP A 179 -12.42 -11.11 0.88
C ASP A 179 -13.11 -9.76 0.63
N ILE A 180 -12.42 -8.65 0.93
CA ILE A 180 -12.88 -7.27 0.70
C ILE A 180 -13.10 -6.95 -0.78
N THR A 181 -12.69 -7.83 -1.71
CA THR A 181 -12.97 -7.67 -3.15
C THR A 181 -14.29 -8.30 -3.57
N ARG A 182 -14.98 -9.00 -2.65
CA ARG A 182 -16.27 -9.67 -2.88
C ARG A 182 -17.34 -9.21 -1.91
N GLU A 183 -16.95 -8.91 -0.68
CA GLU A 183 -17.85 -8.52 0.40
C GLU A 183 -17.59 -7.06 0.80
N PRO A 184 -18.65 -6.29 1.11
CA PRO A 184 -18.49 -4.92 1.59
C PRO A 184 -17.78 -4.90 2.95
N LEU A 185 -17.12 -3.78 3.25
CA LEU A 185 -16.45 -3.58 4.54
C LEU A 185 -17.49 -3.35 5.65
N GLU A 186 -17.34 -4.09 6.75
CA GLU A 186 -18.10 -3.89 7.99
C GLU A 186 -17.11 -3.79 9.15
N PHE A 187 -17.32 -2.79 10.02
CA PHE A 187 -16.49 -2.55 11.20
C PHE A 187 -17.18 -3.08 12.47
N PRO A 188 -16.46 -3.66 13.43
CA PRO A 188 -15.02 -3.93 13.40
C PRO A 188 -14.67 -5.11 12.47
N MET A 189 -13.52 -5.02 11.81
CA MET A 189 -13.01 -6.01 10.87
C MET A 189 -12.23 -7.12 11.58
N ALA A 190 -12.21 -8.30 10.97
CA ALA A 190 -11.24 -9.34 11.35
C ALA A 190 -9.84 -8.99 10.83
N ARG A 191 -8.79 -9.52 11.48
CA ARG A 191 -7.38 -9.18 11.18
C ARG A 191 -6.97 -9.55 9.75
N ASP A 192 -7.49 -10.64 9.21
CA ASP A 192 -7.27 -11.07 7.83
C ASP A 192 -7.77 -10.02 6.83
N LEU A 193 -8.99 -9.49 7.03
CA LEU A 193 -9.56 -8.41 6.21
C LEU A 193 -8.76 -7.10 6.36
N ARG A 194 -8.32 -6.77 7.58
CA ARG A 194 -7.43 -5.61 7.82
C ARG A 194 -6.12 -5.75 7.06
N LEU A 195 -5.44 -6.89 7.17
CA LEU A 195 -4.19 -7.15 6.46
C LEU A 195 -4.39 -7.12 4.94
N GLN A 196 -5.51 -7.63 4.43
CA GLN A 196 -5.87 -7.53 3.01
C GLN A 196 -6.00 -6.07 2.57
N ALA A 197 -6.66 -5.23 3.38
CA ALA A 197 -6.81 -3.80 3.10
C ALA A 197 -5.46 -3.06 3.20
N LEU A 198 -4.62 -3.34 4.20
CA LEU A 198 -3.30 -2.71 4.36
C LEU A 198 -2.34 -3.09 3.23
N ALA A 199 -2.37 -4.34 2.75
CA ALA A 199 -1.60 -4.75 1.58
C ALA A 199 -1.95 -3.90 0.34
N ARG A 200 -3.23 -3.54 0.21
CA ARG A 200 -3.80 -2.69 -0.86
C ARG A 200 -3.62 -1.19 -0.65
N GLY A 201 -3.35 -0.76 0.58
CA GLY A 201 -3.31 0.65 0.95
C GLY A 201 -2.14 1.42 0.34
N ASP A 202 -2.27 2.73 0.26
CA ASP A 202 -1.24 3.64 -0.20
C ASP A 202 -0.02 3.59 0.70
N GLU A 203 1.14 3.39 0.09
CA GLU A 203 2.40 3.29 0.82
C GLU A 203 2.75 4.57 1.59
N GLY A 204 2.45 5.75 1.05
CA GLY A 204 2.74 7.03 1.71
C GLY A 204 1.84 7.26 2.93
N PHE A 205 0.55 6.98 2.81
CA PHE A 205 -0.43 7.08 3.89
C PHE A 205 -0.06 6.15 5.05
N LEU A 206 0.17 4.87 4.77
CA LEU A 206 0.53 3.89 5.80
C LEU A 206 1.89 4.21 6.45
N LEU A 207 2.86 4.68 5.66
CA LEU A 207 4.14 5.13 6.20
C LEU A 207 3.95 6.30 7.17
N ALA A 208 3.11 7.28 6.84
CA ALA A 208 2.83 8.42 7.70
C ALA A 208 2.15 7.99 9.01
N LEU A 209 1.18 7.08 8.95
CA LEU A 209 0.54 6.50 10.13
C LEU A 209 1.54 5.73 10.99
N GLY A 210 2.29 4.80 10.40
CA GLY A 210 3.32 4.03 11.10
C GLY A 210 4.37 4.96 11.75
N TYR A 211 4.83 5.99 11.05
CA TYR A 211 5.74 6.99 11.60
C TYR A 211 5.12 7.78 12.76
N SER A 212 3.83 8.10 12.72
CA SER A 212 3.15 8.80 13.82
C SER A 212 3.19 7.99 15.13
N THR A 213 3.07 6.66 15.06
CA THR A 213 3.19 5.77 16.23
C THR A 213 4.58 5.81 16.85
N GLN A 214 5.62 5.88 16.01
CA GLN A 214 7.01 6.03 16.46
C GLN A 214 7.27 7.39 17.11
N ARG A 215 6.49 8.41 16.72
CA ARG A 215 6.54 9.76 17.30
C ARG A 215 5.71 9.92 18.57
N GLY A 216 5.04 8.87 19.03
CA GLY A 216 4.32 8.82 20.31
C GLY A 216 2.80 8.88 20.21
N TYR A 217 2.22 8.99 19.01
CA TYR A 217 0.78 8.89 18.80
C TYR A 217 0.39 7.40 18.81
N ALA A 218 -0.01 6.88 19.97
CA ALA A 218 -0.18 5.44 20.24
C ALA A 218 1.15 4.66 20.19
N ARG A 219 2.02 4.93 21.17
CA ARG A 219 3.38 4.38 21.24
C ARG A 219 3.39 2.85 21.41
N THR A 220 3.87 2.12 20.40
CA THR A 220 4.00 0.65 20.40
C THR A 220 5.46 0.13 20.47
N HIS A 221 6.46 1.05 20.51
CA HIS A 221 7.92 0.79 20.54
C HIS A 221 8.38 -0.45 19.74
N PRO A 222 8.42 -0.34 18.41
CA PRO A 222 8.68 -1.45 17.51
C PRO A 222 10.18 -1.76 17.37
N PHE A 223 10.47 -3.04 17.15
CA PHE A 223 11.76 -3.55 16.67
C PHE A 223 11.53 -4.35 15.40
N VAL A 224 12.47 -4.26 14.46
CA VAL A 224 12.47 -5.16 13.30
C VAL A 224 12.90 -6.54 13.78
N GLY A 225 11.92 -7.41 14.02
CA GLY A 225 12.16 -8.83 14.29
C GLY A 225 12.84 -9.44 13.07
N GLU A 226 12.22 -9.29 11.90
CA GLU A 226 12.81 -9.71 10.65
C GLU A 226 12.20 -8.97 9.45
N VAL A 227 13.04 -8.65 8.47
CA VAL A 227 12.62 -8.32 7.09
C VAL A 227 13.32 -9.29 6.17
N ARG A 228 12.55 -9.98 5.32
CA ARG A 228 13.06 -10.89 4.30
C ARG A 228 12.43 -10.60 2.95
N ILE A 229 13.22 -10.76 1.89
CA ILE A 229 12.81 -10.60 0.51
C ILE A 229 13.29 -11.83 -0.25
N GLY A 230 12.43 -12.39 -1.06
CA GLY A 230 12.76 -13.57 -1.83
C GLY A 230 11.58 -14.15 -2.56
N GLU A 231 11.82 -15.26 -3.24
CA GLU A 231 10.81 -15.98 -3.98
C GLU A 231 10.10 -17.02 -3.10
N VAL A 232 8.78 -17.07 -3.19
CA VAL A 232 7.95 -18.13 -2.59
C VAL A 232 7.15 -18.85 -3.68
N GLU A 233 6.99 -20.15 -3.52
CA GLU A 233 6.19 -20.97 -4.43
C GLU A 233 4.70 -20.72 -4.19
N VAL A 234 3.94 -20.65 -5.28
CA VAL A 234 2.48 -20.53 -5.25
C VAL A 234 1.91 -21.82 -5.80
N GLU A 235 1.14 -22.51 -4.99
CA GLU A 235 0.53 -23.79 -5.37
C GLU A 235 -1.00 -23.67 -5.40
N LEU A 236 -1.62 -24.41 -6.30
CA LEU A 236 -3.07 -24.51 -6.40
C LEU A 236 -3.48 -25.96 -6.20
N ASP A 237 -4.38 -26.20 -5.25
CA ASP A 237 -4.98 -27.51 -5.09
C ASP A 237 -5.92 -27.80 -6.27
N MET A 238 -5.68 -28.93 -6.93
CA MET A 238 -6.44 -29.39 -8.09
C MET A 238 -7.10 -30.72 -7.72
N PRO A 239 -8.36 -30.71 -7.27
CA PRO A 239 -9.08 -31.93 -6.87
C PRO A 239 -9.08 -33.02 -7.94
N GLU A 240 -9.07 -32.64 -9.22
CA GLU A 240 -9.02 -33.56 -10.36
C GLU A 240 -7.70 -34.33 -10.45
N LEU A 241 -6.61 -33.77 -9.92
CA LEU A 241 -5.28 -34.40 -9.90
C LEU A 241 -4.98 -35.06 -8.55
N GLY A 242 -5.64 -34.62 -7.47
CA GLY A 242 -5.46 -35.16 -6.11
C GLY A 242 -4.17 -34.73 -5.41
N PHE A 243 -3.49 -33.70 -5.93
CA PHE A 243 -2.32 -33.07 -5.33
C PHE A 243 -2.22 -31.60 -5.78
N ALA A 244 -1.47 -30.80 -5.02
CA ALA A 244 -1.24 -29.39 -5.33
C ALA A 244 -0.24 -29.22 -6.48
N VAL A 245 -0.53 -28.28 -7.38
CA VAL A 245 0.32 -27.98 -8.54
C VAL A 245 0.96 -26.61 -8.37
N SER A 246 2.27 -26.55 -8.56
CA SER A 246 3.03 -25.30 -8.62
C SER A 246 2.59 -24.44 -9.81
N LEU A 247 2.21 -23.19 -9.52
CA LEU A 247 1.93 -22.14 -10.51
C LEU A 247 3.19 -21.30 -10.83
N GLY A 248 4.32 -21.62 -10.20
CA GLY A 248 5.55 -20.84 -10.24
C GLY A 248 5.79 -20.08 -8.95
N ARG A 249 6.64 -19.04 -9.04
CA ARG A 249 7.08 -18.28 -7.88
C ARG A 249 6.70 -16.81 -7.99
N ILE A 250 6.49 -16.21 -6.83
CA ILE A 250 6.33 -14.77 -6.68
C ILE A 250 7.41 -14.24 -5.75
N GLN A 251 7.97 -13.09 -6.08
CA GLN A 251 8.85 -12.38 -5.17
C GLN A 251 7.98 -11.60 -4.16
N VAL A 252 8.26 -11.76 -2.88
CA VAL A 252 7.57 -11.05 -1.81
C VAL A 252 8.58 -10.48 -0.81
N THR A 253 8.17 -9.39 -0.15
CA THR A 253 8.80 -8.88 1.05
C THR A 253 7.90 -9.17 2.24
N GLU A 254 8.42 -9.90 3.23
CA GLU A 254 7.78 -10.15 4.52
C GLU A 254 8.49 -9.33 5.61
N CYS A 255 7.71 -8.62 6.42
CA CYS A 255 8.17 -7.90 7.60
C CYS A 255 7.40 -8.36 8.83
N GLN A 256 8.14 -8.78 9.85
CA GLN A 256 7.60 -9.06 11.18
C GLN A 256 8.24 -8.10 12.18
N MET A 257 7.43 -7.21 12.74
CA MET A 257 7.86 -6.35 13.84
C MET A 257 7.47 -6.92 15.19
N ILE A 258 8.36 -6.71 16.15
CA ILE A 258 8.15 -7.06 17.55
C ILE A 258 7.87 -5.77 18.30
N ALA A 259 6.75 -5.71 19.00
CA ALA A 259 6.30 -4.57 19.79
C ALA A 259 6.32 -4.90 21.27
N GLN A 260 6.14 -3.87 22.12
CA GLN A 260 6.19 -4.00 23.57
C GLN A 260 5.33 -5.16 24.10
N PHE A 261 5.84 -5.78 25.17
CA PHE A 261 5.25 -6.98 25.74
C PHE A 261 3.95 -6.67 26.50
N LYS A 262 3.03 -7.64 26.45
CA LYS A 262 1.85 -7.67 27.29
C LYS A 262 1.77 -9.01 28.01
N GLY A 263 1.23 -8.99 29.21
CA GLY A 263 0.96 -10.18 30.01
C GLY A 263 -0.41 -10.06 30.64
N SER A 264 -1.01 -11.20 30.98
CA SER A 264 -2.28 -11.24 31.69
C SER A 264 -2.21 -12.23 32.85
N ALA A 265 -3.29 -12.35 33.62
CA ALA A 265 -3.39 -13.42 34.62
C ALA A 265 -3.41 -14.82 33.97
N LYS A 266 -3.71 -14.93 32.67
CA LYS A 266 -3.79 -16.20 31.93
C LYS A 266 -2.54 -16.52 31.12
N ASN A 267 -1.82 -15.50 30.62
CA ASN A 267 -0.67 -15.67 29.74
C ASN A 267 0.57 -14.97 30.34
N PRO A 268 1.76 -15.62 30.31
CA PRO A 268 3.00 -14.97 30.72
C PRO A 268 3.27 -13.71 29.88
N PRO A 269 4.09 -12.76 30.37
CA PRO A 269 4.49 -11.62 29.58
C PRO A 269 5.21 -12.05 28.29
N GLN A 270 4.66 -11.65 27.15
CA GLN A 270 5.17 -11.97 25.82
C GLN A 270 5.17 -10.72 24.96
N PHE A 271 6.13 -10.62 24.05
CA PHE A 271 6.12 -9.58 23.03
C PHE A 271 4.90 -9.72 22.13
N THR A 272 4.35 -8.57 21.75
CA THR A 272 3.31 -8.52 20.71
C THR A 272 3.97 -8.30 19.35
N ARG A 273 3.23 -8.47 18.27
CA ARG A 273 3.77 -8.37 16.90
C ARG A 273 2.86 -7.68 15.92
N GLY A 274 3.48 -7.18 14.87
CA GLY A 274 2.82 -6.73 13.66
C GLY A 274 3.31 -7.51 12.45
N TYR A 275 2.51 -7.55 11.39
CA TYR A 275 2.81 -8.31 10.18
C TYR A 275 2.59 -7.48 8.92
N GLY A 276 3.51 -7.61 7.96
CA GLY A 276 3.36 -7.03 6.63
C GLY A 276 3.91 -7.96 5.55
N LEU A 277 3.15 -8.14 4.48
CA LEU A 277 3.52 -8.97 3.33
C LEU A 277 3.10 -8.27 2.03
N VAL A 278 4.05 -8.04 1.14
CA VAL A 278 3.81 -7.34 -0.14
C VAL A 278 4.62 -7.95 -1.28
N PHE A 279 4.18 -7.71 -2.51
CA PHE A 279 4.90 -8.15 -3.71
C PHE A 279 6.20 -7.38 -3.93
N GLY A 280 7.18 -8.06 -4.52
CA GLY A 280 8.46 -7.51 -4.94
C GLY A 280 9.31 -6.97 -3.79
N GLN A 281 10.23 -6.07 -4.11
CA GLN A 281 11.14 -5.42 -3.16
C GLN A 281 10.50 -4.12 -2.61
N SER A 282 9.56 -4.25 -1.66
CA SER A 282 8.83 -3.10 -1.08
C SER A 282 8.90 -3.09 0.45
N GLU A 283 10.12 -3.06 0.98
CA GLU A 283 10.39 -3.09 2.43
C GLU A 283 9.67 -1.99 3.20
N ARG A 284 9.71 -0.76 2.70
CA ARG A 284 9.09 0.38 3.35
C ARG A 284 7.58 0.20 3.51
N LYS A 285 6.90 -0.34 2.49
CA LYS A 285 5.47 -0.69 2.56
C LYS A 285 5.24 -1.82 3.55
N ALA A 286 6.03 -2.91 3.49
CA ALA A 286 5.89 -4.05 4.40
C ALA A 286 6.06 -3.63 5.87
N MET A 287 7.05 -2.77 6.15
CA MET A 287 7.30 -2.21 7.47
C MET A 287 6.15 -1.31 7.93
N ALA A 288 5.68 -0.41 7.06
CA ALA A 288 4.54 0.45 7.38
C ALA A 288 3.27 -0.36 7.68
N MET A 289 2.99 -1.38 6.85
CA MET A 289 1.90 -2.34 7.07
C MET A 289 2.04 -3.05 8.41
N SER A 290 3.23 -3.53 8.76
CA SER A 290 3.47 -4.19 10.05
C SER A 290 3.26 -3.27 11.25
N LEU A 291 3.66 -1.99 11.16
CA LEU A 291 3.42 -1.00 12.22
C LEU A 291 1.92 -0.73 12.40
N VAL A 292 1.22 -0.52 11.30
CA VAL A 292 -0.21 -0.19 11.31
C VAL A 292 -1.05 -1.40 11.71
N ASP A 293 -0.72 -2.61 11.27
CA ASP A 293 -1.36 -3.84 11.75
C ASP A 293 -1.31 -3.92 13.28
N ARG A 294 -0.13 -3.75 13.89
CA ARG A 294 -0.04 -3.76 15.36
C ARG A 294 -0.86 -2.65 16.01
N ALA A 295 -0.92 -1.45 15.41
CA ALA A 295 -1.71 -0.34 15.96
C ALA A 295 -3.23 -0.63 15.90
N LEU A 296 -3.72 -1.25 14.82
CA LEU A 296 -5.13 -1.63 14.66
C LEU A 296 -5.55 -2.80 15.55
N ARG A 297 -4.61 -3.50 16.16
CA ARG A 297 -4.89 -4.54 17.17
C ARG A 297 -5.11 -3.97 18.58
N ALA A 298 -5.30 -2.65 18.71
CA ALA A 298 -5.48 -1.99 20.00
C ALA A 298 -6.59 -2.64 20.86
N GLU A 299 -7.75 -2.92 20.27
CA GLU A 299 -8.87 -3.55 20.98
C GLU A 299 -8.55 -4.98 21.44
N GLU A 300 -7.85 -5.78 20.60
CA GLU A 300 -7.41 -7.15 20.94
C GLU A 300 -6.53 -7.16 22.20
N PHE A 301 -5.82 -6.06 22.44
CA PHE A 301 -4.93 -5.90 23.58
C PHE A 301 -5.51 -5.01 24.70
N GLY A 302 -6.76 -4.55 24.59
CA GLY A 302 -7.38 -3.64 25.55
C GLY A 302 -6.67 -2.29 25.68
N GLU A 303 -6.13 -1.77 24.58
CA GLU A 303 -5.57 -0.41 24.48
C GLU A 303 -6.68 0.62 24.21
N ASP A 304 -6.54 1.81 24.81
CA ASP A 304 -7.36 2.95 24.45
C ASP A 304 -7.01 3.44 23.03
N ILE A 305 -8.03 3.83 22.26
CA ILE A 305 -7.89 4.44 20.95
C ILE A 305 -7.64 5.95 21.13
N VAL A 306 -6.36 6.35 21.06
CA VAL A 306 -5.93 7.74 21.34
C VAL A 306 -5.28 8.43 20.14
N ALA A 307 -5.10 7.71 19.03
CA ALA A 307 -4.46 8.22 17.84
C ALA A 307 -5.09 7.67 16.55
N PRO A 308 -4.97 8.39 15.42
CA PRO A 308 -5.53 7.96 14.14
C PRO A 308 -5.03 6.59 13.67
N ALA A 309 -3.79 6.20 13.99
CA ALA A 309 -3.24 4.91 13.57
C ALA A 309 -3.89 3.70 14.27
N GLN A 310 -4.62 3.92 15.36
CA GLN A 310 -5.40 2.89 16.06
C GLN A 310 -6.88 2.88 15.65
N ASP A 311 -7.35 3.97 15.01
CA ASP A 311 -8.76 4.11 14.59
C ASP A 311 -8.99 3.30 13.30
N GLU A 312 -9.59 2.12 13.46
CA GLU A 312 -9.76 1.15 12.38
C GLU A 312 -10.55 1.71 11.20
N GLU A 313 -11.68 2.36 11.45
CA GLU A 313 -12.52 2.92 10.39
C GLU A 313 -11.77 4.05 9.67
N PHE A 314 -11.08 4.92 10.40
CA PHE A 314 -10.28 5.99 9.81
C PHE A 314 -9.14 5.44 8.94
N VAL A 315 -8.38 4.46 9.43
CA VAL A 315 -7.25 3.91 8.67
C VAL A 315 -7.73 3.19 7.41
N ILE A 316 -8.67 2.25 7.56
CA ILE A 316 -9.07 1.39 6.43
C ILE A 316 -9.76 2.22 5.34
N SER A 317 -10.70 3.10 5.71
CA SER A 317 -11.50 3.89 4.77
C SER A 317 -10.71 4.92 3.96
N HIS A 318 -9.50 5.28 4.41
CA HIS A 318 -8.64 6.27 3.75
C HIS A 318 -7.34 5.68 3.20
N SER A 319 -7.18 4.35 3.25
CA SER A 319 -5.96 3.68 2.83
C SER A 319 -5.90 3.42 1.32
N ASP A 320 -6.99 3.06 0.63
CA ASP A 320 -6.94 2.72 -0.80
C ASP A 320 -6.86 3.98 -1.68
N ASN A 321 -5.71 4.23 -2.31
CA ASN A 321 -5.54 5.41 -3.17
C ASN A 321 -6.40 5.37 -4.44
N VAL A 322 -6.90 4.22 -4.89
CA VAL A 322 -7.84 4.15 -6.01
C VAL A 322 -9.16 4.81 -5.63
N GLN A 323 -9.62 4.60 -4.39
CA GLN A 323 -10.80 5.28 -3.87
C GLN A 323 -10.52 6.76 -3.60
N ALA A 324 -9.42 7.06 -2.91
CA ALA A 324 -9.06 8.43 -2.54
C ALA A 324 -8.85 9.33 -3.76
N THR A 325 -8.10 8.87 -4.76
CA THR A 325 -7.86 9.63 -5.99
C THR A 325 -9.16 9.85 -6.76
N GLY A 326 -9.98 8.81 -6.92
CA GLY A 326 -11.27 8.93 -7.61
C GLY A 326 -12.15 9.97 -6.94
N PHE A 327 -12.22 9.97 -5.60
CA PHE A 327 -13.04 10.91 -4.84
C PHE A 327 -12.43 12.31 -4.70
N VAL A 328 -11.13 12.51 -4.77
CA VAL A 328 -10.58 13.88 -4.78
C VAL A 328 -10.67 14.47 -6.19
N GLU A 329 -10.35 13.68 -7.21
CA GLU A 329 -10.29 14.13 -8.59
C GLU A 329 -11.67 14.33 -9.22
N HIS A 330 -12.74 13.69 -8.71
CA HIS A 330 -14.09 13.91 -9.22
C HIS A 330 -14.50 15.38 -9.15
N LEU A 331 -13.92 16.20 -8.26
CA LEU A 331 -14.17 17.64 -8.16
C LEU A 331 -13.88 18.40 -9.47
N LYS A 332 -13.10 17.82 -10.40
CA LYS A 332 -12.89 18.34 -11.77
C LYS A 332 -14.15 18.23 -12.64
N LEU A 333 -15.10 17.37 -12.27
CA LEU A 333 -16.36 17.20 -12.97
C LEU A 333 -17.30 18.39 -12.75
N PRO A 334 -18.32 18.58 -13.59
CA PRO A 334 -19.21 19.71 -13.46
C PRO A 334 -20.09 19.64 -12.21
N HIS A 335 -19.87 20.55 -11.26
CA HIS A 335 -20.68 20.75 -10.03
C HIS A 335 -21.50 22.05 -10.06
N TYR A 336 -21.76 22.59 -11.26
CA TYR A 336 -22.34 23.93 -11.41
C TYR A 336 -23.77 24.03 -10.86
N VAL A 337 -24.54 22.94 -10.81
CA VAL A 337 -25.91 22.93 -10.24
C VAL A 337 -25.86 23.15 -8.74
N ASP A 338 -25.10 22.32 -8.02
CA ASP A 338 -24.94 22.44 -6.56
C ASP A 338 -24.33 23.79 -6.19
N PHE A 339 -23.33 24.24 -6.96
CA PHE A 339 -22.72 25.55 -6.75
C PHE A 339 -23.71 26.71 -6.97
N GLN A 340 -24.68 26.60 -7.90
CA GLN A 340 -25.71 27.64 -8.04
C GLN A 340 -26.62 27.70 -6.80
N ALA A 341 -26.98 26.56 -6.21
CA ALA A 341 -27.79 26.54 -4.99
C ALA A 341 -27.08 27.24 -3.81
N GLU A 342 -25.78 26.96 -3.63
CA GLU A 342 -24.93 27.64 -2.64
C GLU A 342 -24.80 29.14 -2.93
N LEU A 343 -24.59 29.50 -4.20
CA LEU A 343 -24.48 30.90 -4.62
C LEU A 343 -25.75 31.70 -4.32
N ASP A 344 -26.92 31.09 -4.55
CA ASP A 344 -28.21 31.71 -4.26
C ASP A 344 -28.47 31.88 -2.76
N LEU A 345 -28.03 30.92 -1.93
CA LEU A 345 -28.05 31.04 -0.48
C LEU A 345 -27.17 32.19 0.00
N VAL A 346 -25.91 32.25 -0.45
CA VAL A 346 -24.97 33.32 -0.10
C VAL A 346 -25.51 34.69 -0.53
N ARG A 347 -26.08 34.80 -1.73
CA ARG A 347 -26.69 36.05 -2.22
C ARG A 347 -27.88 36.49 -1.35
N ARG A 348 -28.68 35.54 -0.85
CA ARG A 348 -29.81 35.83 0.04
C ARG A 348 -29.30 36.37 1.38
N MET A 349 -28.34 35.69 2.01
CA MET A 349 -27.74 36.12 3.27
C MET A 349 -27.09 37.51 3.15
N ARG A 350 -26.44 37.81 2.01
CA ARG A 350 -25.88 39.14 1.75
C ARG A 350 -26.95 40.22 1.67
N ARG A 351 -28.06 39.98 0.97
CA ARG A 351 -29.18 40.94 0.90
C ARG A 351 -29.80 41.19 2.28
N GLU A 352 -29.94 40.16 3.10
CA GLU A 352 -30.45 40.27 4.47
C GLU A 352 -29.50 41.09 5.36
N TYR A 353 -28.19 40.85 5.24
CA TYR A 353 -27.16 41.62 5.95
C TYR A 353 -27.16 43.10 5.54
N GLU A 354 -27.21 43.40 4.24
CA GLU A 354 -27.24 44.79 3.73
C GLU A 354 -28.52 45.51 4.16
N ALA A 355 -29.67 44.83 4.15
CA ALA A 355 -30.93 45.38 4.66
C ALA A 355 -30.84 45.70 6.15
N ALA A 356 -30.24 44.82 6.96
CA ALA A 356 -30.05 45.05 8.40
C ALA A 356 -29.09 46.22 8.68
N GLN A 357 -28.05 46.43 7.86
CA GLN A 357 -27.13 47.56 8.01
C GLN A 357 -27.79 48.90 7.62
N ASN A 358 -28.60 48.93 6.57
CA ASN A 358 -29.28 50.17 6.15
C ASN A 358 -30.29 50.68 7.20
N VAL A 359 -30.92 49.78 7.96
CA VAL A 359 -31.82 50.15 9.08
C VAL A 359 -31.06 50.79 10.25
N GLY A 360 -29.77 50.50 10.42
CA GLY A 360 -28.93 51.11 11.46
C GLY A 360 -28.48 52.55 11.17
N THR A 361 -28.49 52.97 9.90
CA THR A 361 -28.06 54.32 9.47
C THR A 361 -29.21 55.33 9.34
N GLU A 362 -30.47 54.89 9.44
CA GLU A 362 -31.67 55.73 9.33
C GLU A 362 -32.31 56.09 10.70
N LEU A 363 -31.54 56.06 11.80
CA LEU A 363 -31.95 56.76 13.02
C LEU A 363 -31.66 58.25 12.84
N PRO A 364 -32.67 59.15 12.78
CA PRO A 364 -32.42 60.58 12.69
C PRO A 364 -31.71 61.03 13.97
N GLU A 365 -30.64 61.83 13.82
CA GLU A 365 -30.20 62.71 14.90
C GLU A 365 -31.43 63.52 15.35
N ALA A 366 -31.96 63.18 16.51
CA ALA A 366 -33.03 63.93 17.13
C ALA A 366 -32.50 65.34 17.42
N ALA A 367 -33.02 66.33 16.71
CA ALA A 367 -32.70 67.74 16.85
C ALA A 367 -32.93 68.23 18.29
N GLU A 368 -31.98 69.04 18.77
CA GLU A 368 -32.03 69.84 19.99
C GLU A 368 -33.02 71.02 19.87
#